data_AF-A0A8J2JKY8-F1
#
_entry.id   AF-A0A8J2JKY8-F1
#
_cell.length_a   1.000
_cell.length_b   1.000
_cell.length_c   1.000
_cell.angle_alpha   90.00
_cell.angle_beta   90.00
_cell.angle_gamma   90.00
#
_symmetry.space_group_name_H-M   'P 1'
#
loop_
_entity.id
_entity.type
_entity.pdbx_description
1 polymer ?
#
loop_
_entity_poly.entity_id
_entity_poly.type
_entity_poly.pdbx_seq_one_letter_code
_entity_poly.pdbx_strand_id
1 'polypeptide(L)' 'MSTLLIQIEACLNSRPISTLSQDPTDQQPLTPGHFIIGDALTAIPEPSYRDESISYSNRWKLGQKLYQDFWRRWSAEYLT' A
#
# COMPACT_ATOMS: atom_id res chain seq x y z
N MET A 1 12.29 10.98 -10.70
CA MET A 1 11.46 9.76 -10.91
C MET A 1 11.51 8.95 -9.63
N SER A 2 10.67 9.31 -8.65
CA SER A 2 10.67 8.76 -7.28
C SER A 2 9.33 8.10 -6.89
N THR A 3 8.38 8.00 -7.84
CA THR A 3 6.97 7.64 -7.55
C THR A 3 6.81 6.27 -6.91
N LEU A 4 7.51 5.23 -7.41
CA LEU A 4 7.43 3.88 -6.84
C LEU A 4 7.94 3.82 -5.39
N LEU A 5 9.07 4.47 -5.09
CA LEU A 5 9.61 4.49 -3.73
C LEU A 5 8.66 5.20 -2.76
N ILE A 6 8.05 6.31 -3.18
CA ILE A 6 7.05 7.03 -2.38
C ILE A 6 5.81 6.15 -2.13
N GLN A 7 5.36 5.39 -3.13
CA GLN A 7 4.25 4.44 -2.96
C GLN A 7 4.61 3.32 -1.98
N ILE A 8 5.84 2.79 -2.04
CA ILE A 8 6.34 1.79 -1.10
C ILE A 8 6.42 2.36 0.32
N GLU A 9 6.95 3.57 0.49
CA GLU A 9 6.98 4.26 1.78
C GLU A 9 5.57 4.43 2.36
N ALA A 10 4.62 4.91 1.56
CA ALA A 10 3.23 5.08 1.98
C ALA A 10 2.59 3.74 2.39
N CYS A 11 2.88 2.65 1.65
CA CYS A 11 2.48 1.30 2.03
C CYS A 11 3.02 0.89 3.40
N LEU A 12 4.32 1.07 3.65
CA LEU A 12 4.94 0.72 4.92
C LEU A 12 4.36 1.54 6.08
N ASN A 13 4.12 2.83 5.85
CA ASN A 13 3.52 3.74 6.84
C ASN A 13 2.03 3.47 7.08
N SER A 14 1.38 2.65 6.25
CA SER A 14 0.00 2.19 6.45
C SER A 14 -0.08 0.96 7.35
N ARG A 15 1.05 0.44 7.85
CA ARG A 15 1.07 -0.72 8.76
C ARG A 15 0.37 -0.41 10.10
N PRO A 16 -0.60 -1.23 10.54
CA PRO A 16 -1.14 -1.12 11.89
C PRO A 16 -0.06 -1.27 12.96
N ILE A 17 -0.04 -0.34 13.93
CA ILE A 17 0.78 -0.42 15.15
C ILE A 17 -0.05 -0.73 16.39
N SER A 18 -1.37 -0.77 16.24
CA SER A 18 -2.33 -1.18 17.28
C SER A 18 -3.13 -2.38 16.79
N THR A 19 -3.74 -3.10 17.73
CA THR A 19 -4.59 -4.24 17.43
C THR A 19 -5.81 -3.80 16.63
N LEU A 20 -6.14 -4.57 15.58
CA LEU A 20 -7.42 -4.43 14.90
C LEU A 20 -8.54 -4.85 15.85
N SER A 21 -9.49 -3.94 16.08
CA SER A 21 -10.70 -4.29 16.80
C SER A 21 -11.58 -5.22 15.96
N GLN A 22 -12.32 -6.10 16.65
CA GLN A 22 -13.37 -6.93 16.05
C GLN A 22 -14.72 -6.21 16.02
N ASP A 23 -14.85 -5.07 16.71
CA ASP A 23 -16.06 -4.26 16.71
C ASP A 23 -16.10 -3.39 15.44
N PRO A 24 -17.12 -3.52 14.58
CA PRO A 24 -17.25 -2.68 13.38
C PRO A 24 -17.53 -1.21 13.68
N THR A 25 -17.88 -0.86 14.93
CA THR A 25 -18.07 0.52 15.38
C THR A 25 -16.79 1.16 15.93
N ASP A 26 -15.76 0.36 16.17
CA ASP A 26 -14.47 0.88 16.62
C ASP A 26 -13.73 1.61 15.51
N GLN A 27 -12.88 2.55 15.92
CA GLN A 27 -12.05 3.32 15.02
C GLN A 27 -10.99 2.44 14.35
N GLN A 28 -10.55 2.85 13.15
CA GLN A 28 -9.47 2.18 12.44
C GLN A 28 -8.19 2.09 13.30
N PRO A 29 -7.38 1.04 13.14
CA PRO A 29 -6.14 0.92 13.90
C PRO A 29 -5.20 2.08 13.57
N LEU A 30 -4.50 2.57 14.60
CA LEU A 30 -3.42 3.52 14.42
C LEU A 30 -2.32 2.93 13.53
N THR A 31 -1.77 3.78 12.67
CA THR A 31 -0.66 3.49 11.75
C THR A 31 0.38 4.61 11.86
N PRO A 32 1.65 4.40 11.47
CA PRO A 32 2.63 5.48 11.38
C PRO A 32 2.15 6.68 10.56
N GLY A 33 1.38 6.43 9.49
CA GLY A 33 0.76 7.47 8.66
C GLY A 33 -0.05 8.49 9.47
N HIS A 34 -0.81 8.04 10.47
CA HIS A 34 -1.59 8.94 11.34
C HIS A 34 -0.71 9.94 12.09
N PHE A 35 0.54 9.58 12.43
CA PHE A 35 1.47 10.49 13.09
C PHE A 35 2.20 11.42 12.11
N ILE A 36 2.39 10.97 10.87
CA ILE A 36 3.12 11.73 9.84
C ILE A 36 2.22 12.80 9.21
N ILE A 37 0.97 12.46 8.90
CA ILE A 37 0.04 13.34 8.18
C ILE A 37 -1.22 13.70 8.96
N GLY A 38 -1.44 13.11 10.14
CA GLY A 38 -2.63 13.35 10.96
C GLY A 38 -3.84 12.47 10.62
N ASP A 39 -3.72 11.57 9.63
CA ASP A 39 -4.82 10.72 9.15
C ASP A 39 -4.28 9.42 8.50
N ALA A 40 -5.18 8.51 8.12
CA ALA A 40 -4.86 7.30 7.39
C ALA A 40 -4.40 7.61 5.96
N LEU A 41 -3.30 6.97 5.53
CA LEU A 41 -2.86 7.01 4.14
C LEU A 41 -3.81 6.16 3.29
N THR A 42 -4.60 6.81 2.43
CA THR A 42 -5.51 6.14 1.51
C THR A 42 -5.03 6.27 0.08
N ALA A 43 -5.21 5.21 -0.72
CA ALA A 43 -4.88 5.20 -2.14
C ALA A 43 -6.15 5.04 -2.97
N ILE A 44 -6.16 5.65 -4.16
CA ILE A 44 -7.24 5.43 -5.13
C ILE A 44 -7.13 3.98 -5.64
N PRO A 45 -8.23 3.22 -5.72
CA PRO A 45 -8.21 1.87 -6.29
C PRO A 45 -7.72 1.92 -7.75
N GLU A 46 -6.72 1.09 -8.05
CA GLU A 46 -6.18 0.95 -9.40
C GLU A 46 -6.47 -0.45 -9.98
N PRO A 47 -6.56 -0.59 -11.32
CA PRO A 47 -6.67 -1.90 -11.96
C PRO A 47 -5.49 -2.80 -11.60
N SER A 48 -5.72 -4.12 -11.51
CA SER A 48 -4.62 -5.05 -11.29
C SER A 48 -3.83 -5.28 -12.57
N TYR A 49 -2.50 -5.14 -12.50
CA TYR A 49 -1.57 -5.38 -13.61
C TYR A 49 -0.68 -6.61 -13.39
N ARG A 50 -0.98 -7.44 -12.38
CA ARG A 50 -0.15 -8.56 -11.94
C ARG A 50 0.01 -9.65 -13.02
N ASP A 51 -1.07 -9.95 -13.75
CA ASP A 51 -1.07 -11.00 -14.78
C ASP A 51 -0.83 -10.46 -16.20
N GLU A 52 -0.71 -9.13 -16.36
CA GLU A 52 -0.44 -8.51 -17.65
C GLU A 52 1.05 -8.60 -18.02
N SER A 53 1.34 -8.96 -19.28
CA SER A 53 2.65 -8.74 -19.88
C SER A 53 2.81 -7.26 -20.23
N ILE A 54 3.54 -6.51 -19.40
CA ILE A 54 3.69 -5.06 -19.56
C ILE A 54 4.95 -4.76 -20.36
N SER A 55 4.80 -4.00 -21.45
CA SER A 55 5.95 -3.45 -22.17
C SER A 55 6.69 -2.43 -21.30
N TYR A 56 8.03 -2.49 -21.29
CA TYR A 56 8.90 -1.54 -20.60
C TYR A 56 8.73 -0.08 -21.05
N SER A 57 8.18 0.13 -22.24
CA SER A 57 7.85 1.48 -22.74
C SER A 57 6.71 2.14 -21.95
N ASN A 58 5.85 1.35 -21.29
CA ASN A 58 4.78 1.86 -20.43
C ASN A 58 5.25 1.95 -18.97
N ARG A 59 6.07 2.96 -18.69
CA ARG A 59 6.69 3.17 -17.36
C ARG A 59 5.67 3.30 -16.23
N TRP A 60 4.52 3.92 -16.48
CA TRP A 60 3.46 4.05 -15.48
C TRP A 60 2.92 2.65 -15.08
N LYS A 61 2.53 1.83 -16.08
CA LYS A 61 2.00 0.48 -15.82
C LYS A 61 3.04 -0.40 -15.14
N LEU A 62 4.30 -0.28 -15.56
CA LEU A 62 5.41 -0.98 -14.93
C LEU A 62 5.55 -0.59 -13.45
N GLY A 63 5.47 0.70 -13.13
CA GLY A 63 5.48 1.20 -11.75
C GLY A 63 4.36 0.60 -10.92
N GLN A 64 3.13 0.59 -11.43
CA GLN A 64 2.00 0.01 -10.69
C GLN A 64 2.09 -1.50 -10.51
N LYS A 65 2.60 -2.23 -11.52
CA LYS A 65 2.85 -3.67 -11.36
C LYS A 65 3.85 -3.94 -10.23
N LEU A 66 4.97 -3.22 -10.21
CA LEU A 66 6.00 -3.35 -9.18
C LEU A 66 5.45 -3.03 -7.78
N TYR A 67 4.66 -1.95 -7.65
CA TYR A 67 3.99 -1.60 -6.41
C TYR A 67 3.00 -2.69 -5.95
N GLN A 68 2.16 -3.19 -6.85
CA GLN A 68 1.18 -4.23 -6.54
C GLN A 68 1.82 -5.57 -6.15
N ASP A 69 2.96 -5.92 -6.74
CA ASP A 69 3.75 -7.09 -6.38
C ASP A 69 4.39 -6.93 -5.00
N PHE A 70 4.94 -5.74 -4.71
CA PHE A 70 5.47 -5.40 -3.39
C PHE A 70 4.38 -5.52 -2.32
N TRP A 71 3.24 -4.85 -2.51
CA TRP A 71 2.11 -4.88 -1.57
C TRP A 71 1.68 -6.31 -1.24
N ARG A 72 1.54 -7.17 -2.26
CA ARG A 72 1.14 -8.57 -2.07
C ARG A 72 2.10 -9.33 -1.16
N ARG A 73 3.40 -9.24 -1.44
CA ARG A 73 4.42 -9.95 -0.66
C ARG A 73 4.50 -9.40 0.75
N TRP A 74 4.60 -8.07 0.88
CA TRP A 74 4.72 -7.42 2.17
C TRP A 74 3.52 -7.69 3.08
N SER A 75 2.29 -7.57 2.56
CA SER A 75 1.08 -7.85 3.36
C SER A 75 1.00 -9.32 3.79
N ALA A 76 1.33 -10.25 2.88
CA ALA A 76 1.33 -11.68 3.18
C ALA A 76 2.47 -12.13 4.11
N GLU A 77 3.57 -11.39 4.18
CA GLU A 77 4.74 -11.74 5.02
C GLU A 77 4.71 -11.02 6.39
N TYR A 78 4.05 -9.86 6.51
CA TYR A 78 4.16 -8.98 7.68
C TYR A 78 2.84 -8.54 8.33
N LEU A 79 1.68 -8.81 7.71
CA LEU A 79 0.35 -8.48 8.27
C LEU A 79 -0.49 -9.72 8.63
N THR A 80 -0.02 -10.91 8.29
CA THR A 80 -0.56 -12.22 8.74
C THR A 80 0.19 -12.71 9.96
#